data_AF-A0A0V0HMC8-F1
#
_entry.id   AF-A0A0V0HMC8-F1
#
_cell.length_a   1.000
_cell.length_b   1.000
_cell.length_c   1.000
_cell.angle_alpha   90.00
_cell.angle_beta   90.00
_cell.angle_gamma   90.00
#
_symmetry.space_group_name_H-M   'P 1'
#
loop_
_entity.id
_entity.type
_entity.pdbx_description
1 polymer ?
#
loop_
_entity_poly.entity_id
_entity_poly.type
_entity_poly.pdbx_seq_one_letter_code
_entity_poly.pdbx_strand_id
1 'polypeptide(L)'
;MRAKVADFGLVRNAPDGKYSVETRLAGTFGYLAPEYAATGRVTTKVDVYAFGVVLMEIITGRKALDETMPDERSHLVTWFRRVLINKENLRKAIDSTLDPDDETYESISKVAELAGHCTAREPFQRPDMGHAVNVLGPLVEQWKPTTSEDDDGYGIIDLDMSLPQALQRWQADEGTSRMFDDFSISHSQSSLPSKPSGFADTFSSTDCR
;
A
#
# COMPACT_ATOMS: atom_id res chain seq x y z
N MET A 1 -7.37 11.10 5.34
CA MET A 1 -6.64 10.45 4.22
C MET A 1 -6.85 8.94 4.29
N ARG A 2 -6.89 8.24 3.14
CA ARG A 2 -7.01 6.78 3.07
C ARG A 2 -5.80 6.19 2.38
N ALA A 3 -5.04 5.36 3.10
CA ALA A 3 -3.95 4.61 2.50
C ALA A 3 -4.50 3.50 1.58
N LYS A 4 -3.87 3.31 0.42
CA LYS A 4 -4.13 2.22 -0.51
C LYS A 4 -2.79 1.58 -0.87
N VAL A 5 -2.72 0.26 -0.81
CA VAL A 5 -1.55 -0.48 -1.29
C VAL A 5 -1.67 -0.63 -2.80
N ALA A 6 -0.61 -0.28 -3.52
CA ALA A 6 -0.51 -0.36 -4.97
C ALA A 6 0.85 -1.00 -5.34
N ASP A 7 1.04 -1.22 -6.64
CA ASP A 7 2.24 -1.85 -7.21
C ASP A 7 2.48 -3.30 -6.75
N PHE A 8 1.74 -4.21 -7.38
CA PHE A 8 1.87 -5.64 -7.18
C PHE A 8 2.84 -6.31 -8.16
N GLY A 9 3.71 -5.54 -8.85
CA GLY A 9 4.60 -6.04 -9.91
C GLY A 9 5.60 -7.12 -9.47
N LEU A 10 5.90 -7.17 -8.17
CA LEU A 10 6.80 -8.16 -7.56
C LEU A 10 6.08 -9.24 -6.74
N VAL A 11 4.74 -9.22 -6.68
CA VAL A 11 3.98 -10.21 -5.92
C VAL A 11 4.24 -11.62 -6.44
N ARG A 12 4.33 -12.56 -5.49
CA ARG A 12 4.50 -13.99 -5.76
C ARG A 12 3.41 -14.77 -5.05
N ASN A 13 2.69 -15.58 -5.82
CA ASN A 13 1.82 -16.60 -5.24
C ASN A 13 2.69 -17.77 -4.77
N ALA A 14 2.69 -18.04 -3.47
CA ALA A 14 3.28 -19.24 -2.92
C ALA A 14 2.30 -20.41 -3.15
N PRO A 15 2.72 -21.54 -3.75
CA PRO A 15 1.87 -22.72 -3.86
C PRO A 15 1.43 -23.21 -2.47
N ASP A 16 0.19 -23.66 -2.34
CA ASP A 16 -0.35 -24.18 -1.08
C ASP A 16 0.59 -25.20 -0.44
N GLY A 17 0.97 -24.93 0.83
CA GLY A 17 1.86 -25.79 1.62
C GLY A 17 3.36 -25.49 1.51
N LYS A 18 3.81 -24.59 0.62
CA LYS A 18 5.21 -24.09 0.63
C LYS A 18 5.25 -22.69 1.21
N TYR A 19 5.77 -22.57 2.44
CA TYR A 19 5.99 -21.27 3.11
C TYR A 19 7.11 -20.42 2.47
N SER A 20 7.78 -20.95 1.44
CA SER A 20 8.94 -20.30 0.85
C SER A 20 9.16 -20.61 -0.63
N VAL A 21 9.39 -19.57 -1.43
CA VAL A 21 9.81 -19.67 -2.85
C VAL A 21 11.17 -18.96 -3.01
N GLU A 22 12.16 -19.63 -3.58
CA GLU A 22 13.45 -19.00 -3.93
C GLU A 22 13.30 -18.25 -5.26
N THR A 23 13.71 -16.98 -5.29
CA THR A 23 13.50 -16.08 -6.43
C THR A 23 14.76 -15.27 -6.74
N ARG A 24 14.82 -14.66 -7.93
CA ARG A 24 15.79 -13.59 -8.21
C ARG A 24 15.53 -12.44 -7.22
N LEU A 25 16.58 -11.96 -6.56
CA LEU A 25 16.50 -10.85 -5.62
C LEU A 25 15.91 -9.62 -6.32
N ALA A 26 14.76 -9.15 -5.86
CA ALA A 26 14.10 -7.95 -6.35
C ALA A 26 13.42 -7.23 -5.19
N GLY A 27 13.52 -5.90 -5.14
CA GLY A 27 12.89 -5.07 -4.12
C GLY A 27 13.70 -3.82 -3.82
N THR A 28 13.19 -3.00 -2.90
CA THR A 28 13.79 -1.71 -2.55
C THR A 28 14.74 -1.86 -1.37
N PHE A 29 16.00 -1.44 -1.55
CA PHE A 29 16.98 -1.42 -0.46
C PHE A 29 16.47 -0.59 0.73
N GLY A 30 16.76 -1.05 1.94
CA GLY A 30 16.19 -0.50 3.19
C GLY A 30 14.96 -1.26 3.70
N TYR A 31 14.14 -1.82 2.81
CA TYR A 31 12.92 -2.59 3.16
C TYR A 31 13.12 -4.11 3.11
N LEU A 32 14.22 -4.57 2.50
CA LEU A 32 14.50 -5.99 2.35
C LEU A 32 14.80 -6.65 3.71
N ALA A 33 14.06 -7.71 4.03
CA ALA A 33 14.37 -8.56 5.17
C ALA A 33 15.76 -9.22 4.97
N PRO A 34 16.56 -9.37 6.03
CA PRO A 34 17.95 -9.85 5.92
C PRO A 34 18.05 -11.25 5.32
N GLU A 35 17.13 -12.15 5.65
CA GLU A 35 17.05 -13.49 5.08
C GLU A 35 16.66 -13.47 3.60
N TYR A 36 15.78 -12.54 3.19
CA TYR A 36 15.42 -12.40 1.79
C TYR A 36 16.60 -11.88 0.97
N ALA A 37 17.33 -10.90 1.50
CA ALA A 37 18.55 -10.38 0.89
C ALA A 37 19.65 -11.45 0.77
N ALA A 38 19.78 -12.32 1.77
CA ALA A 38 20.81 -13.35 1.81
C ALA A 38 20.48 -14.58 0.95
N THR A 39 19.22 -15.03 0.94
CA THR A 39 18.84 -16.32 0.33
C THR A 39 17.83 -16.22 -0.80
N GLY A 40 17.27 -15.03 -1.08
CA GLY A 40 16.22 -14.83 -2.09
C GLY A 40 14.89 -15.51 -1.75
N ARG A 41 14.70 -15.93 -0.49
CA ARG A 41 13.56 -16.73 -0.04
C ARG A 41 12.38 -15.85 0.34
N VAL A 42 11.31 -15.90 -0.44
CA VAL A 42 10.08 -15.14 -0.20
C VAL A 42 9.22 -15.86 0.83
N THR A 43 8.82 -15.18 1.90
CA THR A 43 7.89 -15.68 2.94
C THR A 43 6.99 -14.54 3.38
N THR A 44 5.85 -14.81 4.01
CA THR A 44 4.99 -13.74 4.57
C THR A 44 5.71 -12.87 5.61
N LYS A 45 6.77 -13.39 6.25
CA LYS A 45 7.56 -12.65 7.24
C LYS A 45 8.46 -11.58 6.63
N VAL A 46 8.74 -11.64 5.32
CA VAL A 46 9.50 -10.56 4.65
C VAL A 46 8.63 -9.31 4.50
N ASP A 47 7.33 -9.50 4.27
CA ASP A 47 6.35 -8.40 4.22
C ASP A 47 6.14 -7.78 5.60
N VAL A 48 6.11 -8.60 6.66
CA VAL A 48 6.07 -8.10 8.06
C VAL A 48 7.29 -7.22 8.36
N TYR A 49 8.48 -7.63 7.90
CA TYR A 49 9.68 -6.84 8.09
C TYR A 49 9.55 -5.47 7.39
N ALA A 50 9.19 -5.47 6.11
CA ALA A 50 9.01 -4.24 5.34
C ALA A 50 7.95 -3.33 5.97
N PHE A 51 6.85 -3.89 6.46
CA PHE A 51 5.83 -3.16 7.21
C PHE A 51 6.40 -2.50 8.48
N GLY A 52 7.22 -3.22 9.24
CA GLY A 52 7.91 -2.66 10.40
C GLY A 52 8.83 -1.49 10.05
N VAL A 53 9.52 -1.54 8.89
CA VAL A 53 10.31 -0.41 8.39
C VAL A 53 9.41 0.81 8.12
N VAL A 54 8.27 0.60 7.44
CA VAL A 54 7.31 1.68 7.17
C VAL A 54 6.80 2.33 8.46
N LEU A 55 6.50 1.54 9.49
CA LEU A 55 6.12 2.09 10.80
C LEU A 55 7.22 2.98 11.40
N MET A 56 8.50 2.58 11.29
CA MET A 56 9.62 3.40 11.75
C MET A 56 9.74 4.70 10.95
N GLU A 57 9.53 4.65 9.63
CA GLU A 57 9.53 5.85 8.78
C GLU A 57 8.42 6.82 9.21
N ILE A 58 7.21 6.32 9.45
CA ILE A 58 6.07 7.13 9.90
C ILE A 58 6.36 7.80 11.26
N ILE A 59 6.94 7.07 12.21
CA ILE A 59 7.25 7.61 13.54
C ILE A 59 8.33 8.71 13.45
N THR A 60 9.31 8.55 12.57
CA THR A 60 10.55 9.34 12.58
C THR A 60 10.62 10.41 11.49
N GLY A 61 9.79 10.32 10.46
CA GLY A 61 9.86 11.16 9.26
C GLY A 61 11.12 10.91 8.41
N ARG A 62 11.89 9.86 8.70
CA ARG A 62 13.16 9.55 8.03
C ARG A 62 12.96 8.49 6.96
N LYS A 63 13.83 8.51 5.94
CA LYS A 63 13.90 7.46 4.92
C LYS A 63 14.52 6.18 5.49
N ALA A 64 14.04 5.03 5.03
CA ALA A 64 14.57 3.71 5.40
C ALA A 64 16.08 3.56 5.14
N LEU A 65 16.55 4.16 4.05
CA LEU A 65 17.95 4.31 3.69
C LEU A 65 18.23 5.77 3.31
N ASP A 66 19.17 6.40 4.03
CA ASP A 66 19.58 7.78 3.79
C ASP A 66 21.11 7.85 3.64
N GLU A 67 21.58 7.91 2.39
CA GLU A 67 23.00 7.95 2.05
C GLU A 67 23.68 9.29 2.40
N THR A 68 22.90 10.33 2.72
CA THR A 68 23.44 11.64 3.11
C THR A 68 23.90 11.66 4.56
N MET A 69 23.48 10.68 5.35
CA MET A 69 23.82 10.53 6.77
C MET A 69 25.09 9.71 6.95
N PRO A 70 25.79 9.85 8.10
CA PRO A 70 26.89 8.96 8.47
C PRO A 70 26.43 7.49 8.44
N ASP A 71 27.34 6.58 8.10
CA ASP A 71 27.05 5.15 7.87
C ASP A 71 26.31 4.47 9.03
N GLU A 72 26.51 4.95 10.25
CA GLU A 72 25.86 4.45 11.45
C GLU A 72 24.36 4.84 11.58
N ARG A 73 23.94 5.89 10.88
CA ARG A 73 22.56 6.41 10.85
C ARG A 73 21.90 6.26 9.48
N SER A 74 22.63 5.85 8.45
CA SER A 74 22.13 5.70 7.08
C SER A 74 21.03 4.65 7.00
N HIS A 75 21.16 3.55 7.76
CA HIS A 75 20.15 2.51 7.87
C HIS A 75 19.19 2.76 9.04
N LEU A 76 17.92 3.05 8.72
CA LEU A 76 16.90 3.39 9.72
C LEU A 76 16.71 2.30 10.77
N VAL A 77 16.57 1.03 10.35
CA VAL A 77 16.32 -0.11 11.26
C VAL A 77 17.46 -0.28 12.27
N THR A 78 18.70 -0.21 11.80
CA THR A 78 19.89 -0.36 12.66
C THR A 78 19.95 0.75 13.71
N TRP A 79 19.68 1.99 13.29
CA TRP A 79 19.64 3.14 14.19
C TRP A 79 18.46 3.07 15.16
N PHE A 80 17.25 2.76 14.69
CA PHE A 80 16.03 2.76 15.48
C PHE A 80 16.04 1.68 16.58
N ARG A 81 16.66 0.52 16.32
CA ARG A 81 16.88 -0.50 17.37
C ARG A 81 17.65 0.03 18.57
N ARG A 82 18.58 0.98 18.37
CA ARG A 82 19.32 1.61 19.47
C ARG A 82 18.49 2.66 20.19
N VAL A 83 17.61 3.35 19.45
CA VAL A 83 16.62 4.26 20.02
C VAL A 83 15.71 3.50 21.00
N LEU A 84 15.22 2.32 20.61
CA LEU A 84 14.33 1.49 21.43
C LEU A 84 14.93 0.97 22.75
N ILE A 85 16.26 1.03 22.93
CA ILE A 85 16.91 0.63 24.19
C ILE A 85 16.53 1.57 25.35
N ASN A 86 16.22 2.83 25.05
CA ASN A 86 15.87 3.82 26.07
C ASN A 86 14.65 4.65 25.62
N LYS A 87 13.59 4.67 26.45
CA LYS A 87 12.38 5.44 26.18
C LYS A 87 12.64 6.93 25.97
N GLU A 88 13.61 7.52 26.65
CA GLU A 88 14.00 8.92 26.45
C GLU A 88 14.56 9.21 25.05
N ASN A 89 15.19 8.21 24.42
CA ASN A 89 15.67 8.35 23.05
C ASN A 89 14.51 8.32 22.06
N LEU A 90 13.44 7.55 22.35
CA LEU A 90 12.26 7.50 21.49
C LEU A 90 11.61 8.87 21.39
N ARG A 91 11.42 9.59 22.50
CA ARG A 91 10.90 10.98 22.49
C ARG A 91 11.68 11.89 21.54
N LYS A 92 13.00 11.75 21.47
CA LYS A 92 13.87 12.55 20.58
C LYS A 92 13.90 12.08 19.13
N ALA A 93 13.44 10.86 18.87
CA ALA A 93 13.45 10.25 17.54
C ALA A 93 12.13 10.45 16.79
N ILE A 94 11.06 10.81 17.49
CA ILE A 94 9.76 11.13 16.90
C ILE A 94 9.90 12.36 16.01
N ASP A 95 9.22 12.33 14.86
CA ASP A 95 9.14 13.47 13.94
C ASP A 95 8.59 14.70 14.68
N SER A 96 9.33 15.80 14.63
CA SER A 96 8.94 17.08 15.24
C SER A 96 7.60 17.63 14.74
N THR A 97 7.14 17.21 13.55
CA THR A 97 5.86 17.63 12.99
C THR A 97 4.66 16.94 13.64
N LEU A 98 4.87 15.84 14.36
CA LEU A 98 3.80 15.13 15.07
C LEU A 98 3.40 15.80 16.38
N ASP A 99 4.32 16.54 17.03
CA ASP A 99 4.13 17.24 18.32
C ASP A 99 3.18 16.52 19.32
N PRO A 100 3.53 15.27 19.74
CA PRO A 100 2.58 14.42 20.46
C PRO A 100 2.38 14.89 21.90
N ASP A 101 1.13 14.92 22.34
CA ASP A 101 0.80 14.93 23.77
C ASP A 101 1.15 13.59 24.44
N ASP A 102 0.98 13.50 25.77
CA ASP A 102 1.37 12.29 26.50
C ASP A 102 0.53 11.05 26.13
N GLU A 103 -0.74 11.21 25.76
CA GLU A 103 -1.60 10.10 25.33
C GLU A 103 -1.18 9.57 23.95
N THR A 104 -0.93 10.48 23.01
CA THR A 104 -0.41 10.19 21.68
C THR A 104 0.96 9.54 21.78
N TYR A 105 1.82 10.02 22.70
CA TYR A 105 3.12 9.42 22.95
C TYR A 105 3.03 7.96 23.40
N GLU A 106 2.09 7.62 24.29
CA GLU A 106 1.88 6.23 24.70
C GLU A 106 1.44 5.34 23.52
N SER A 107 0.60 5.88 22.62
CA SER A 107 0.22 5.20 21.39
C SER A 107 1.43 5.01 20.46
N ILE A 108 2.24 6.04 20.24
CA ILE A 108 3.48 5.97 19.45
C ILE A 108 4.46 4.95 20.05
N SER A 109 4.59 4.90 21.38
CA SER A 109 5.46 3.93 22.05
C SER A 109 5.04 2.49 21.74
N LYS A 110 3.73 2.19 21.75
CA LYS A 110 3.22 0.87 21.37
C LYS A 110 3.51 0.54 19.90
N VAL A 111 3.33 1.51 19.00
CA VAL A 111 3.65 1.33 17.57
C VAL A 111 5.16 1.11 17.38
N ALA A 112 6.00 1.82 18.12
CA ALA A 112 7.46 1.69 18.07
C ALA A 112 7.94 0.31 18.54
N GLU A 113 7.35 -0.22 19.62
CA GLU A 113 7.60 -1.57 20.10
C GLU A 113 7.20 -2.62 19.07
N LEU A 114 6.00 -2.49 18.49
CA LEU A 114 5.53 -3.36 17.41
C LEU A 114 6.48 -3.32 16.21
N ALA A 115 6.90 -2.14 15.77
CA ALA A 115 7.86 -1.99 14.67
C ALA A 115 9.20 -2.69 14.97
N GLY A 116 9.67 -2.61 16.23
CA GLY A 116 10.84 -3.35 16.70
C GLY A 116 10.70 -4.87 16.54
N HIS A 117 9.54 -5.42 16.93
CA HIS A 117 9.25 -6.85 16.76
C HIS A 117 9.09 -7.26 15.29
N CYS A 118 8.38 -6.46 14.48
CA CYS A 118 8.23 -6.69 13.05
C CYS A 118 9.57 -6.73 12.31
N THR A 119 10.52 -5.90 12.72
CA THR A 119 11.85 -5.84 12.11
C THR A 119 12.87 -6.78 12.77
N ALA A 120 12.46 -7.76 13.59
CA ALA A 120 13.39 -8.72 14.21
C ALA A 120 14.26 -9.42 13.15
N ARG A 121 15.53 -9.70 13.49
CA ARG A 121 16.48 -10.32 12.54
C ARG A 121 15.97 -11.68 12.08
N GLU A 122 15.53 -12.52 13.02
CA GLU A 122 15.05 -13.86 12.71
C GLU A 122 13.54 -13.85 12.37
N PRO A 123 13.11 -14.47 11.24
CA PRO A 123 11.72 -14.41 10.79
C PRO A 123 10.68 -14.98 11.78
N PHE A 124 11.07 -15.97 12.58
CA PHE A 124 10.20 -16.61 13.56
C PHE A 124 9.94 -15.72 14.79
N GLN A 125 10.79 -14.71 15.04
CA GLN A 125 10.59 -13.74 16.13
C GLN A 125 9.65 -12.61 15.73
N ARG A 126 9.36 -12.46 14.44
CA ARG A 126 8.42 -11.46 13.93
C ARG A 126 6.99 -11.93 14.19
N PRO A 127 6.07 -11.03 14.61
CA PRO A 127 4.66 -11.37 14.72
C PRO A 127 4.06 -11.69 13.35
N ASP A 128 2.88 -12.31 13.34
CA ASP A 128 2.08 -12.40 12.13
C ASP A 128 1.36 -11.06 11.87
N MET A 129 1.03 -10.78 10.61
CA MET A 129 0.33 -9.54 10.26
C MET A 129 -1.01 -9.39 10.99
N GLY A 130 -1.71 -10.49 11.28
CA GLY A 130 -2.93 -10.45 12.09
C GLY A 130 -2.68 -9.94 13.51
N HIS A 131 -1.55 -10.29 14.12
CA HIS A 131 -1.16 -9.74 15.42
C HIS A 131 -0.83 -8.25 15.33
N ALA A 132 -0.13 -7.81 14.28
CA ALA A 132 0.13 -6.39 14.05
C ALA A 132 -1.17 -5.58 13.95
N VAL A 133 -2.17 -6.09 13.23
CA VAL A 133 -3.50 -5.46 13.14
C VAL A 133 -4.20 -5.41 14.51
N ASN A 134 -4.11 -6.47 15.31
CA ASN A 134 -4.71 -6.49 16.65
C ASN A 134 -4.07 -5.48 17.61
N VAL A 135 -2.77 -5.21 17.47
CA VAL A 135 -2.08 -4.18 18.27
C VAL A 135 -2.46 -2.78 17.81
N LEU A 136 -2.52 -2.56 16.49
CA LEU A 136 -2.80 -1.22 15.93
C LEU A 136 -4.28 -0.85 15.97
N GLY A 137 -5.18 -1.81 15.79
CA GLY A 137 -6.63 -1.58 15.69
C GLY A 137 -7.23 -0.76 16.84
N PRO A 138 -6.92 -1.04 18.11
CA PRO A 138 -7.39 -0.25 19.24
C PRO A 138 -6.81 1.17 19.33
N LEU A 139 -5.71 1.46 18.63
CA LEU A 139 -5.04 2.76 18.63
C LEU A 139 -5.58 3.71 17.57
N VAL A 140 -6.46 3.22 16.69
CA VAL A 140 -7.09 4.02 15.64
C VAL A 140 -8.55 4.22 15.99
N GLU A 141 -9.07 5.44 15.83
CA GLU A 141 -10.52 5.66 15.85
C GLU A 141 -11.17 4.80 14.77
N GLN A 142 -12.33 4.20 15.11
CA GLN A 142 -13.10 3.38 14.17
C GLN A 142 -13.45 4.23 12.95
N TRP A 143 -12.78 3.96 11.83
CA TRP A 143 -13.05 4.65 10.58
C TRP A 143 -14.52 4.40 10.19
N LYS A 144 -15.30 5.48 10.15
CA LYS A 144 -16.61 5.50 9.50
C LYS A 144 -16.41 5.97 8.07
N PRO A 145 -16.95 5.26 7.05
CA PRO A 145 -17.02 5.82 5.72
C PRO A 145 -17.73 7.16 5.82
N THR A 146 -17.09 8.23 5.38
CA THR A 146 -17.81 9.45 5.02
C THR A 146 -18.80 9.03 3.95
N THR A 147 -20.08 8.98 4.28
CA THR A 147 -21.14 9.05 3.27
C THR A 147 -20.81 10.28 2.45
N SER A 148 -20.68 10.10 1.14
CA SER A 148 -20.53 11.18 0.19
C SER A 148 -21.79 12.03 0.25
N GLU A 149 -21.81 13.00 1.15
CA GLU A 149 -22.73 14.12 1.10
C GLU A 149 -21.98 15.24 0.37
N ASP A 150 -22.53 15.59 -0.79
CA ASP A 150 -22.27 16.78 -1.62
C ASP A 150 -21.07 16.74 -2.58
N ASP A 151 -21.16 15.91 -3.62
CA ASP A 151 -20.81 16.34 -4.99
C ASP A 151 -22.04 16.15 -5.87
N ASP A 152 -22.97 17.08 -5.74
CA ASP A 152 -24.06 17.30 -6.69
C ASP A 152 -23.45 17.74 -8.02
N GLY A 153 -23.09 16.79 -8.88
CA GLY A 153 -22.41 17.18 -10.11
C GLY A 153 -22.24 16.19 -11.23
N TYR A 154 -22.32 14.86 -11.04
CA TYR A 154 -22.28 13.92 -12.18
C TYR A 154 -23.02 12.62 -11.86
N GLY A 155 -24.11 12.39 -12.60
CA GLY A 155 -24.80 11.12 -12.83
C GLY A 155 -24.70 10.06 -11.73
N ILE A 156 -25.60 10.13 -10.76
CA ILE A 156 -25.88 9.06 -9.79
C ILE A 156 -25.99 7.72 -10.53
N ILE A 157 -24.99 6.85 -10.34
CA ILE A 157 -25.13 5.43 -10.64
C ILE A 157 -25.94 4.86 -9.47
N ASP A 158 -27.24 4.72 -9.70
CA ASP A 158 -28.17 4.09 -8.78
C ASP A 158 -27.71 2.64 -8.54
N LEU A 159 -27.19 2.32 -7.34
CA LEU A 159 -26.63 1.01 -7.01
C LEU A 159 -27.69 -0.11 -6.94
N ASP A 160 -28.97 0.24 -6.96
CA ASP A 160 -30.09 -0.72 -7.02
C ASP A 160 -30.44 -1.16 -8.45
N MET A 161 -29.74 -0.63 -9.46
CA MET A 161 -30.01 -0.95 -10.85
C MET A 161 -29.32 -2.25 -11.29
N SER A 162 -30.09 -3.18 -11.84
CA SER A 162 -29.52 -4.41 -12.40
C SER A 162 -28.62 -4.11 -13.60
N LEU A 163 -27.53 -4.88 -13.75
CA LEU A 163 -26.56 -4.75 -14.85
C LEU A 163 -27.19 -4.57 -16.26
N PRO A 164 -28.29 -5.25 -16.62
CA PRO A 164 -28.99 -5.02 -17.88
C PRO A 164 -29.58 -3.62 -18.03
N GLN A 165 -30.11 -3.04 -16.96
CA GLN A 165 -30.70 -1.69 -16.95
C GLN A 165 -29.64 -0.60 -17.05
N ALA A 166 -28.47 -0.82 -16.42
CA ALA A 166 -27.31 0.06 -16.56
C ALA A 166 -26.83 0.14 -18.02
N LEU A 167 -26.76 -1.02 -18.69
CA LEU A 167 -26.35 -1.11 -20.09
C LEU A 167 -27.32 -0.37 -21.03
N GLN A 168 -28.62 -0.47 -20.78
CA GLN A 168 -29.66 0.20 -21.57
C GLN A 168 -29.60 1.73 -21.45
N ARG A 169 -29.34 2.25 -20.24
CA ARG A 169 -29.14 3.69 -20.01
C ARG A 169 -27.93 4.21 -20.77
N TRP A 170 -26.83 3.47 -20.74
CA TRP A 170 -25.60 3.85 -21.44
C TRP A 170 -25.81 3.92 -22.96
N GLN A 171 -26.54 2.96 -23.53
CA GLN A 171 -26.90 2.95 -24.95
C GLN A 171 -27.86 4.08 -25.34
N ALA A 172 -28.68 4.57 -24.41
CA ALA A 172 -29.58 5.69 -24.65
C ALA A 172 -28.85 7.06 -24.65
N ASP A 173 -27.74 7.17 -23.91
CA ASP A 173 -27.00 8.43 -23.75
C ASP A 173 -25.99 8.71 -24.89
N GLU A 174 -25.57 7.68 -25.64
CA GLU A 174 -24.77 7.85 -26.86
C GLU A 174 -25.50 8.61 -27.99
N GLY A 175 -26.82 8.85 -27.87
CA GLY A 175 -27.64 9.55 -28.85
C GLY A 175 -27.69 11.08 -28.72
N THR A 176 -27.19 11.67 -27.63
CA THR A 176 -27.38 13.10 -27.34
C THR A 176 -26.06 13.87 -27.35
N SER A 177 -25.38 13.87 -28.50
CA SER A 177 -24.23 14.73 -28.73
C SER A 177 -24.70 16.07 -29.32
N ARG A 178 -24.73 17.14 -28.53
CA ARG A 178 -24.76 18.53 -29.04
C ARG A 178 -24.04 19.52 -28.11
N MET A 179 -22.97 20.07 -28.67
CA MET A 179 -22.37 21.39 -28.44
C MET A 179 -21.55 21.55 -27.15
N PHE A 180 -20.22 21.58 -27.29
CA PHE A 180 -19.42 22.79 -27.05
C PHE A 180 -18.11 22.66 -27.82
N ASP A 181 -17.93 23.58 -28.77
CA ASP A 181 -16.72 23.77 -29.57
C ASP A 181 -16.00 25.02 -29.03
N ASP A 182 -14.69 25.06 -29.28
CA ASP A 182 -13.76 26.20 -29.20
C ASP A 182 -13.14 26.61 -27.84
N PHE A 183 -11.89 26.18 -27.61
CA PHE A 183 -10.72 27.07 -27.68
C PHE A 183 -9.42 26.24 -27.77
N SER A 184 -8.61 26.54 -28.79
CA SER A 184 -7.40 25.81 -29.15
C SER A 184 -6.17 26.28 -28.37
N ILE A 185 -5.29 25.35 -27.96
CA ILE A 185 -3.83 25.57 -27.86
C ILE A 185 -3.07 24.22 -27.83
N SER A 186 -2.20 24.07 -28.84
CA SER A 186 -0.98 23.26 -29.00
C SER A 186 -0.96 21.74 -28.75
N HIS A 187 -0.89 21.03 -29.88
CA HIS A 187 -0.23 19.75 -30.16
C HIS A 187 0.79 19.18 -29.17
N SER A 188 0.55 17.93 -28.77
CA SER A 188 1.57 16.86 -28.83
C SER A 188 0.89 15.53 -29.15
N GLN A 189 1.20 14.97 -30.31
CA GLN A 189 0.71 13.65 -30.74
C GLN A 189 1.47 12.53 -30.03
N SER A 190 0.75 11.56 -29.48
CA SER A 190 1.21 10.18 -29.37
C SER A 190 0.03 9.25 -29.63
N SER A 191 -0.02 8.73 -30.85
CA SER A 191 -1.04 7.84 -31.40
C SER A 191 -0.78 6.39 -30.95
N LEU A 192 -1.81 5.73 -30.38
CA LEU A 192 -1.85 4.27 -30.30
C LEU A 192 -2.58 3.72 -31.55
N PRO A 193 -2.13 2.60 -32.14
CA PRO A 193 -2.65 2.08 -33.40
C PRO A 193 -4.01 1.38 -33.23
N SER A 194 -4.79 1.37 -34.31
CA SER A 194 -6.09 0.70 -34.41
C SER A 194 -6.00 -0.83 -34.33
N LYS A 195 -7.05 -1.41 -33.72
CA LYS A 195 -7.30 -2.85 -33.57
C LYS A 195 -7.16 -3.59 -34.92
N PRO A 196 -6.40 -4.70 -35.00
CA PRO A 196 -6.28 -5.47 -36.23
C PRO A 196 -7.60 -6.20 -36.58
N SER A 197 -7.93 -6.20 -37.87
CA SER A 197 -9.08 -6.89 -38.44
C SER A 197 -8.93 -8.41 -38.27
N GLY A 198 -9.76 -9.01 -37.40
CA GLY A 198 -9.73 -10.46 -37.14
C GLY A 198 -10.05 -10.87 -35.70
N PHE A 199 -10.36 -9.92 -34.81
CA PHE A 199 -10.86 -10.25 -33.48
C PHE A 199 -12.34 -10.64 -33.57
N ALA A 200 -12.68 -11.82 -33.04
CA ALA A 200 -14.03 -12.36 -33.07
C ALA A 200 -15.02 -11.47 -32.29
N ASP A 201 -16.12 -11.09 -32.94
CA ASP A 201 -17.31 -10.59 -32.27
C ASP A 201 -18.15 -11.80 -31.87
N THR A 202 -18.52 -11.91 -30.59
CA THR A 202 -19.45 -12.90 -30.00
C THR A 202 -18.79 -14.06 -29.24
N PHE A 203 -18.79 -13.96 -27.90
CA PHE A 203 -18.80 -15.12 -27.01
C PHE A 203 -20.26 -15.43 -26.66
N SER A 204 -20.90 -16.36 -27.38
CA SER A 204 -22.16 -16.97 -26.92
C SER A 204 -21.83 -18.15 -26.03
N SER A 205 -22.14 -18.01 -24.74
CA SER A 205 -21.93 -19.02 -23.72
C SER A 205 -23.09 -20.02 -23.73
N THR A 206 -22.96 -21.14 -24.45
CA THR A 206 -23.76 -22.34 -24.23
C THR A 206 -22.92 -23.56 -24.58
N ASP A 207 -22.25 -24.14 -23.58
CA ASP A 207 -22.05 -25.59 -23.49
C ASP A 207 -21.52 -25.94 -22.08
N CYS A 208 -22.43 -26.46 -21.26
CA CYS A 208 -22.11 -27.29 -20.11
C CYS A 208 -23.01 -28.52 -20.21
N ARG A 209 -22.40 -29.66 -20.52
CA ARG A 209 -22.96 -30.99 -20.30
C ARG A 209 -21.87 -31.87 -19.72
#